data_AF-A0A2V9M1X4-F1
#
_entry.id   AF-A0A2V9M1X4-F1
#
_cell.length_a   1.000
_cell.length_b   1.000
_cell.length_c   1.000
_cell.angle_alpha   90.00
_cell.angle_beta   90.00
_cell.angle_gamma   90.00
#
_symmetry.space_group_name_H-M   'P 1'
#
loop_
_entity.id
_entity.type
_entity.pdbx_description
1 polymer ?
#
loop_
_entity_poly.entity_id
_entity_poly.type
_entity_poly.pdbx_seq_one_letter_code
_entity_poly.pdbx_strand_id
1 'polypeptide(L)'
;RGKGAAVKTALGRATCEISVIHDADLEYHPRDLIRIVDVFLDEEADAVYGSRFAGGRVRRVLLYRHQLGNEFLTFLCNMVNNINLTDMETCYKAVRTQLLKSIPLESDDFRIEVELTVKLAKRHARLFEIPISYSGRTYEEGKKINWKDGFRALWALAKFAMSDNVYQHDIYGSHILARLSRAPKFNVWMADTIRQYCGNRVLEIGSGVGNLSLKLMPRVKYVASDVNPLYLQTLEALSNDRPYMQTSYCDVTNVASFPQLDEGYDTVICLNVIEHLEDDRRALLNIRSVLAPRGRAIILVPQGQWNFGTLDTVLGHQRRYSKVALAALARHSGFEATHILEFNRFGTAAWFFNGKILGRRSFGLLQIKLLNLLTPLLRRIDPLLPLPGLSLIAIMERRDTAPQGSRVAAAANAQLKTADAKKE
;
A
#
# COMPACT_ATOMS: atom_id res chain seq x y z
N ARG A 1 13.68 7.57 -32.35
CA ARG A 1 13.00 7.33 -31.06
C ARG A 1 13.96 7.74 -29.94
N GLY A 2 13.49 8.36 -28.84
CA GLY A 2 14.36 8.92 -27.80
C GLY A 2 14.78 7.91 -26.72
N LYS A 3 15.46 8.37 -25.66
CA LYS A 3 15.98 7.54 -24.56
C LYS A 3 14.89 6.68 -23.91
N GLY A 4 13.75 7.27 -23.56
CA GLY A 4 12.65 6.54 -22.92
C GLY A 4 12.08 5.39 -23.78
N ALA A 5 12.00 5.58 -25.10
CA ALA A 5 11.56 4.51 -26.00
C ALA A 5 12.56 3.34 -26.06
N ALA A 6 13.87 3.63 -26.02
CA ALA A 6 14.92 2.61 -25.96
C ALA A 6 14.84 1.80 -24.65
N VAL A 7 14.70 2.48 -23.51
CA VAL A 7 14.55 1.85 -22.19
C VAL A 7 13.32 0.94 -22.15
N LYS A 8 12.16 1.40 -22.62
CA LYS A 8 10.93 0.58 -22.68
C LYS A 8 11.10 -0.67 -23.53
N THR A 9 11.77 -0.54 -24.68
CA THR A 9 12.04 -1.68 -25.59
C THR A 9 12.96 -2.71 -24.93
N ALA A 10 14.03 -2.25 -24.27
CA ALA A 10 14.96 -3.11 -23.57
C ALA A 10 14.31 -3.79 -22.35
N LEU A 11 13.52 -3.05 -21.57
CA LEU A 11 12.83 -3.56 -20.39
C LEU A 11 11.88 -4.71 -20.71
N GLY A 12 11.20 -4.67 -21.87
CA GLY A 12 10.35 -5.78 -22.33
C GLY A 12 11.11 -7.09 -22.57
N ARG A 13 12.44 -7.03 -22.74
CA ARG A 13 13.32 -8.19 -22.94
C ARG A 13 14.20 -8.52 -21.74
N ALA A 14 14.23 -7.67 -20.71
CA ALA A 14 15.09 -7.87 -19.54
C ALA A 14 14.64 -9.09 -18.73
N THR A 15 15.58 -9.98 -18.39
CA THR A 15 15.31 -11.21 -17.63
C THR A 15 16.08 -11.29 -16.31
N CYS A 16 17.13 -10.48 -16.14
CA CYS A 16 17.96 -10.46 -14.94
C CYS A 16 17.22 -9.84 -13.74
N GLU A 17 17.73 -10.05 -12.53
CA GLU A 17 17.15 -9.52 -11.29
C GLU A 17 17.23 -7.98 -11.21
N ILE A 18 18.33 -7.39 -11.69
CA ILE A 18 18.58 -5.95 -11.69
C ILE A 18 18.69 -5.45 -13.13
N SER A 19 18.02 -4.33 -13.42
CA SER A 19 18.12 -3.62 -14.69
C SER A 19 18.79 -2.28 -14.47
N VAL A 20 19.83 -1.97 -15.25
CA VAL A 20 20.55 -0.69 -15.17
C VAL A 20 20.50 0.04 -16.50
N ILE A 21 20.13 1.33 -16.46
CA ILE A 21 20.19 2.21 -17.63
C ILE A 21 21.65 2.65 -17.82
N HIS A 22 22.18 2.46 -19.03
CA HIS A 22 23.55 2.84 -19.41
C HIS A 22 23.55 3.49 -20.80
N ASP A 23 24.02 4.74 -20.88
CA ASP A 23 24.16 5.46 -22.15
C ASP A 23 25.41 4.97 -22.90
N ALA A 24 25.27 4.71 -24.21
CA ALA A 24 26.32 4.10 -25.02
C ALA A 24 27.46 5.05 -25.44
N ASP A 25 27.49 6.29 -24.93
CA ASP A 25 28.43 7.34 -25.33
C ASP A 25 29.67 7.45 -24.44
N LEU A 26 29.87 6.46 -23.54
CA LEU A 26 31.03 6.34 -22.64
C LEU A 26 31.27 7.57 -21.74
N GLU A 27 30.31 8.49 -21.62
CA GLU A 27 30.40 9.57 -20.65
C GLU A 27 30.40 9.02 -19.21
N TYR A 28 29.88 7.81 -19.01
CA TYR A 28 29.82 7.11 -17.74
C TYR A 28 30.68 5.85 -17.76
N HIS A 29 31.45 5.63 -16.68
CA HIS A 29 32.41 4.53 -16.63
C HIS A 29 31.75 3.20 -16.19
N PRO A 30 31.77 2.13 -17.01
CA PRO A 30 31.05 0.88 -16.71
C PRO A 30 31.46 0.19 -15.40
N ARG A 31 32.70 0.39 -14.91
CA ARG A 31 33.13 -0.16 -13.61
C ARG A 31 32.28 0.31 -12.42
N ASP A 32 31.62 1.45 -12.53
CA ASP A 32 30.73 1.93 -11.47
C ASP A 32 29.49 1.05 -11.31
N LEU A 33 29.13 0.27 -12.33
CA LEU A 33 28.02 -0.69 -12.26
C LEU A 33 28.25 -1.78 -11.20
N ILE A 34 29.50 -2.16 -10.93
CA ILE A 34 29.83 -3.16 -9.90
C ILE A 34 29.41 -2.62 -8.53
N ARG A 35 29.85 -1.40 -8.20
CA ARG A 35 29.50 -0.73 -6.94
C ARG A 35 28.00 -0.48 -6.79
N ILE A 36 27.29 -0.26 -7.89
CA ILE A 36 25.83 -0.13 -7.89
C ILE A 36 25.18 -1.45 -7.48
N VAL A 37 25.67 -2.58 -8.00
CA VAL A 37 25.12 -3.91 -7.69
C VAL A 37 25.37 -4.29 -6.23
N ASP A 38 26.54 -3.97 -5.67
CA ASP A 38 26.88 -4.26 -4.27
C ASP A 38 25.82 -3.71 -3.29
N VAL A 39 25.31 -2.50 -3.55
CA VAL A 39 24.26 -1.86 -2.71
C VAL A 39 22.95 -2.66 -2.70
N PHE A 40 22.60 -3.38 -3.78
CA PHE A 40 21.41 -4.24 -3.77
C PHE A 40 21.55 -5.44 -2.84
N LEU A 41 22.78 -5.92 -2.65
CA LEU A 41 23.10 -7.05 -1.77
C LEU A 41 23.16 -6.61 -0.32
N ASP A 42 23.78 -5.46 -0.06
CA ASP A 42 24.06 -4.99 1.30
C ASP A 42 22.85 -4.29 1.94
N GLU A 43 22.10 -3.52 1.16
CA GLU A 43 21.08 -2.59 1.69
C GLU A 43 19.64 -2.97 1.30
N GLU A 44 19.49 -4.11 0.63
CA GLU A 44 18.22 -4.56 0.04
C GLU A 44 17.55 -3.44 -0.78
N ALA A 45 18.34 -2.73 -1.58
CA ALA A 45 17.86 -1.58 -2.35
C ALA A 45 16.77 -1.97 -3.36
N ASP A 46 15.80 -1.08 -3.56
CA ASP A 46 14.84 -1.19 -4.68
C ASP A 46 15.37 -0.52 -5.93
N ALA A 47 16.05 0.62 -5.74
CA ALA A 47 16.72 1.34 -6.80
C ALA A 47 17.98 2.05 -6.28
N VAL A 48 19.02 2.07 -7.12
CA VAL A 48 20.30 2.71 -6.83
C VAL A 48 20.61 3.69 -7.94
N TYR A 49 20.86 4.93 -7.55
CA TYR A 49 21.16 6.05 -8.42
C TYR A 49 22.66 6.30 -8.41
N GLY A 50 23.26 6.51 -9.57
CA GLY A 50 24.59 7.06 -9.64
C GLY A 50 24.53 8.58 -9.53
N SER A 51 25.40 9.21 -8.75
CA SER A 51 25.45 10.66 -8.58
C SER A 51 26.75 11.24 -9.08
N ARG A 52 26.65 12.22 -9.99
CA ARG A 52 27.81 12.99 -10.47
C ARG A 52 28.27 14.01 -9.42
N PHE A 53 27.43 14.31 -8.43
CA PHE A 53 27.65 15.37 -7.45
C PHE A 53 28.02 14.85 -6.06
N ALA A 54 27.72 13.58 -5.75
CA ALA A 54 28.09 12.93 -4.49
C ALA A 54 29.62 12.78 -4.33
N GLY A 55 30.08 12.68 -3.08
CA GLY A 55 31.49 12.66 -2.69
C GLY A 55 32.26 11.44 -3.19
N GLY A 56 32.79 11.51 -4.41
CA GLY A 56 33.71 10.52 -4.98
C GLY A 56 35.18 10.83 -4.66
N ARG A 57 36.05 9.81 -4.81
CA ARG A 57 37.51 9.95 -4.60
C ARG A 57 38.14 11.03 -5.49
N VAL A 58 37.68 11.13 -6.73
CA VAL A 58 38.08 12.14 -7.71
C VAL A 58 36.86 12.46 -8.56
N ARG A 59 36.65 13.74 -8.91
CA ARG A 59 35.59 14.18 -9.81
C ARG A 59 36.15 15.13 -10.87
N ARG A 60 35.79 14.91 -12.14
CA ARG A 60 36.07 15.86 -13.22
C ARG A 60 35.17 17.09 -13.05
N VAL A 61 35.73 18.29 -13.22
CA VAL A 61 34.97 19.54 -13.12
C VAL A 61 33.94 19.63 -14.25
N LEU A 62 32.69 19.86 -13.89
CA LEU A 62 31.56 19.95 -14.83
C LEU A 62 31.25 21.41 -15.17
N LEU A 63 30.49 21.63 -16.25
CA LEU A 63 30.05 22.96 -16.64
C LEU A 63 29.10 23.53 -15.56
N TYR A 64 29.54 24.58 -14.88
CA TYR A 64 28.86 25.18 -13.73
C TYR A 64 27.37 25.49 -13.97
N ARG A 65 27.04 26.13 -15.11
CA ARG A 65 25.65 26.49 -15.44
C ARG A 65 24.74 25.27 -15.64
N HIS A 66 25.30 24.15 -16.12
CA HIS A 66 24.55 22.89 -16.23
C HIS A 66 24.34 22.24 -14.88
N GLN A 67 25.38 22.25 -14.04
CA GLN A 67 25.29 21.74 -12.68
C GLN A 67 24.18 22.45 -11.91
N LEU A 68 24.14 23.80 -11.95
CA LEU A 68 23.07 24.57 -11.33
C LEU A 68 21.67 24.18 -11.84
N GLY A 69 21.53 23.94 -13.15
CA GLY A 69 20.26 23.48 -13.73
C GLY A 69 19.83 22.11 -13.21
N ASN A 70 20.77 21.15 -13.13
CA ASN A 70 20.50 19.80 -12.63
C ASN A 70 20.23 19.79 -11.11
N GLU A 71 20.98 20.57 -10.34
CA GLU A 71 20.75 20.75 -8.90
C GLU A 71 19.39 21.39 -8.63
N PHE A 72 18.98 22.39 -9.43
CA PHE A 72 17.65 22.99 -9.32
C PHE A 72 16.52 21.99 -9.64
N LEU A 73 16.65 21.21 -10.72
CA LEU A 73 15.68 20.14 -11.03
C LEU A 73 15.63 19.08 -9.94
N THR A 74 16.80 18.69 -9.40
CA THR A 74 16.91 17.72 -8.31
C THR A 74 16.27 18.26 -7.04
N PHE A 75 16.54 19.52 -6.67
CA PHE A 75 15.91 20.22 -5.55
C PHE A 75 14.38 20.21 -5.65
N LEU A 76 13.83 20.56 -6.81
CA LEU A 76 12.39 20.53 -7.02
C LEU A 76 11.83 19.10 -6.93
N CYS A 77 12.54 18.12 -7.48
CA CYS A 77 12.15 16.71 -7.38
C CYS A 77 12.13 16.21 -5.93
N ASN A 78 13.17 16.54 -5.15
CA ASN A 78 13.28 16.26 -3.73
C ASN A 78 12.12 16.87 -2.94
N MET A 79 11.85 18.16 -3.17
CA MET A 79 10.76 18.88 -2.50
C MET A 79 9.38 18.27 -2.82
N VAL A 80 9.13 17.92 -4.08
CA VAL A 80 7.84 17.36 -4.52
C VAL A 80 7.61 15.95 -3.97
N ASN A 81 8.66 15.14 -3.88
CA ASN A 81 8.54 13.73 -3.52
C ASN A 81 8.98 13.41 -2.08
N ASN A 82 9.46 14.41 -1.34
CA ASN A 82 10.05 14.28 -0.01
C ASN A 82 11.16 13.20 0.05
N ILE A 83 12.11 13.31 -0.88
CA ILE A 83 13.33 12.50 -0.97
C ILE A 83 14.56 13.41 -0.91
N ASN A 84 15.77 12.84 -0.86
CA ASN A 84 17.01 13.60 -0.76
C ASN A 84 18.10 13.05 -1.69
N LEU A 85 17.85 13.09 -3.01
CA LEU A 85 18.86 12.75 -4.01
C LEU A 85 19.80 13.94 -4.23
N THR A 86 21.09 13.68 -4.46
CA THR A 86 22.06 14.69 -4.90
C THR A 86 22.02 14.91 -6.40
N ASP A 87 21.65 13.89 -7.20
CA ASP A 87 21.61 13.97 -8.66
C ASP A 87 20.48 13.12 -9.27
N MET A 88 19.35 13.75 -9.60
CA MET A 88 18.20 13.07 -10.21
C MET A 88 18.39 12.84 -11.72
N GLU A 89 19.03 13.78 -12.42
CA GLU A 89 19.22 13.76 -13.89
C GLU A 89 20.47 12.96 -14.30
N THR A 90 20.65 11.83 -13.64
CA THR A 90 21.76 10.89 -13.85
C THR A 90 21.37 9.78 -14.83
N CYS A 91 22.36 9.25 -15.57
CA CYS A 91 22.14 8.10 -16.43
C CYS A 91 21.94 6.80 -15.64
N TYR A 92 22.81 6.57 -14.65
CA TYR A 92 22.82 5.32 -13.91
C TYR A 92 21.68 5.28 -12.92
N LYS A 93 20.59 4.65 -13.36
CA LYS A 93 19.45 4.25 -12.53
C LYS A 93 19.33 2.74 -12.65
N ALA A 94 19.77 2.07 -11.59
CA ALA A 94 19.56 0.65 -11.42
C ALA A 94 18.29 0.43 -10.60
N VAL A 95 17.46 -0.52 -11.03
CA VAL A 95 16.20 -0.86 -10.36
C VAL A 95 16.03 -2.37 -10.42
N ARG A 96 15.43 -2.97 -9.38
CA ARG A 96 14.95 -4.36 -9.46
C ARG A 96 14.04 -4.52 -10.68
N THR A 97 14.35 -5.48 -11.55
CA THR A 97 13.70 -5.62 -12.86
C THR A 97 12.19 -5.80 -12.75
N GLN A 98 11.73 -6.58 -11.76
CA GLN A 98 10.30 -6.80 -11.54
C GLN A 98 9.59 -5.50 -11.12
N LEU A 99 10.20 -4.74 -10.21
CA LEU A 99 9.69 -3.43 -9.82
C LEU A 99 9.63 -2.50 -11.02
N LEU A 100 10.69 -2.41 -11.83
CA LEU A 100 10.75 -1.54 -13.01
C LEU A 100 9.70 -1.92 -14.05
N LYS A 101 9.49 -3.23 -14.30
CA LYS A 101 8.44 -3.74 -15.18
C LYS A 101 7.03 -3.42 -14.68
N SER A 102 6.81 -3.28 -13.38
CA SER A 102 5.51 -2.89 -12.81
C SER A 102 5.15 -1.41 -13.07
N ILE A 103 6.10 -0.60 -13.54
CA ILE A 103 5.92 0.84 -13.79
C ILE A 103 5.39 1.08 -15.21
N PRO A 104 4.24 1.75 -15.39
CA PRO A 104 3.72 2.12 -16.70
C PRO A 104 4.48 3.35 -17.20
N LEU A 105 5.64 3.13 -17.82
CA LEU A 105 6.48 4.21 -18.37
C LEU A 105 5.81 4.85 -19.60
N GLU A 106 5.66 6.17 -19.58
CA GLU A 106 4.96 6.97 -20.59
C GLU A 106 5.92 7.71 -21.52
N SER A 107 7.03 8.23 -20.98
CA SER A 107 7.95 9.10 -21.72
C SER A 107 8.79 8.33 -22.73
N ASP A 108 8.95 8.90 -23.93
CA ASP A 108 9.80 8.35 -25.00
C ASP A 108 11.16 9.05 -25.10
N ASP A 109 11.38 10.13 -24.35
CA ASP A 109 12.57 10.98 -24.37
C ASP A 109 13.24 11.06 -22.99
N PHE A 110 14.08 12.08 -22.75
CA PHE A 110 14.79 12.29 -21.49
C PHE A 110 13.86 12.53 -20.29
N ARG A 111 12.56 12.83 -20.49
CA ARG A 111 11.61 12.95 -19.38
C ARG A 111 11.42 11.65 -18.60
N ILE A 112 11.86 10.51 -19.16
CA ILE A 112 11.90 9.24 -18.42
C ILE A 112 12.71 9.35 -17.12
N GLU A 113 13.73 10.21 -17.08
CA GLU A 113 14.57 10.39 -15.91
C GLU A 113 13.77 10.92 -14.70
N VAL A 114 12.96 11.95 -14.97
CA VAL A 114 12.02 12.54 -14.00
C VAL A 114 10.89 11.56 -13.68
N GLU A 115 10.31 10.96 -14.72
CA GLU A 115 9.18 10.04 -14.58
C GLU A 115 9.50 8.86 -13.67
N LEU A 116 10.63 8.19 -13.94
CA LEU A 116 11.05 7.01 -13.18
C LEU A 116 11.27 7.39 -11.72
N THR A 117 11.93 8.50 -11.43
CA THR A 117 12.20 8.96 -10.06
C THR A 117 10.91 9.29 -9.30
N VAL A 118 9.99 10.03 -9.92
CA VAL A 118 8.69 10.37 -9.31
C VAL A 118 7.87 9.10 -9.06
N LYS A 119 7.83 8.16 -10.01
CA LYS A 119 7.11 6.88 -9.85
C LYS A 119 7.80 5.94 -8.85
N LEU A 120 9.13 6.04 -8.74
CA LEU A 120 10.03 5.59 -7.68
C LEU A 120 9.52 5.96 -6.28
N ALA A 121 9.62 7.25 -6.00
CA ALA A 121 9.31 7.82 -4.70
C ALA A 121 7.84 7.62 -4.30
N LYS A 122 6.91 7.72 -5.26
CA LYS A 122 5.48 7.47 -5.01
C LYS A 122 5.14 6.04 -4.61
N ARG A 123 6.04 5.10 -4.85
CA ARG A 123 5.93 3.72 -4.38
C ARG A 123 6.63 3.47 -3.05
N HIS A 124 7.26 4.50 -2.47
CA HIS A 124 8.11 4.35 -1.29
C HIS A 124 9.26 3.36 -1.50
N ALA A 125 9.75 3.25 -2.74
CA ALA A 125 10.91 2.42 -3.05
C ALA A 125 12.12 2.88 -2.21
N ARG A 126 12.92 1.92 -1.73
CA ARG A 126 14.19 2.14 -1.04
C ARG A 126 15.23 2.65 -2.04
N LEU A 127 15.38 3.98 -2.11
CA LEU A 127 16.30 4.65 -3.03
C LEU A 127 17.65 4.87 -2.34
N PHE A 128 18.72 4.42 -2.98
CA PHE A 128 20.10 4.71 -2.58
C PHE A 128 20.82 5.48 -3.68
N GLU A 129 21.90 6.17 -3.33
CA GLU A 129 22.76 6.81 -4.30
C GLU A 129 24.25 6.58 -4.01
N ILE A 130 25.05 6.48 -5.06
CA ILE A 130 26.51 6.31 -4.97
C ILE A 130 27.23 7.31 -5.87
N PRO A 131 28.45 7.77 -5.54
CA PRO A 131 29.22 8.64 -6.43
C PRO A 131 29.71 7.88 -7.66
N ILE A 132 29.53 8.45 -8.86
CA ILE A 132 29.93 7.85 -10.14
C ILE A 132 30.93 8.72 -10.92
N SER A 133 31.67 8.08 -11.81
CA SER A 133 32.64 8.70 -12.71
C SER A 133 31.92 9.21 -13.95
N TYR A 134 32.04 10.51 -14.22
CA TYR A 134 31.41 11.16 -15.36
C TYR A 134 32.38 12.04 -16.13
N SER A 135 32.47 11.80 -17.44
CA SER A 135 33.24 12.57 -18.42
C SER A 135 32.31 13.13 -19.48
N GLY A 136 31.52 14.12 -19.08
CA GLY A 136 30.55 14.76 -19.98
C GLY A 136 31.20 15.54 -21.11
N ARG A 137 30.54 15.53 -22.27
CA ARG A 137 30.90 16.36 -23.43
C ARG A 137 30.65 17.85 -23.20
N THR A 138 31.45 18.68 -23.84
CA THR A 138 31.20 20.12 -24.00
C THR A 138 30.15 20.39 -25.09
N TYR A 139 29.69 21.64 -25.20
CA TYR A 139 28.80 22.03 -26.29
C TYR A 139 29.47 21.91 -27.67
N GLU A 140 30.77 22.17 -27.74
CA GLU A 140 31.57 22.03 -28.97
C GLU A 140 31.69 20.57 -29.40
N GLU A 141 31.74 19.65 -28.43
CA GLU A 141 31.71 18.19 -28.63
C GLU A 141 30.30 17.65 -28.93
N GLY A 142 29.32 18.54 -29.16
CA GLY A 142 27.98 18.18 -29.63
C GLY A 142 26.96 17.85 -28.55
N LYS A 143 27.09 18.42 -27.35
CA LYS A 143 26.07 18.27 -26.28
C LYS A 143 24.69 18.75 -26.76
N LYS A 144 23.73 17.82 -26.82
CA LYS A 144 22.40 18.05 -27.41
C LYS A 144 21.37 18.68 -26.46
N ILE A 145 21.68 18.78 -25.17
CA ILE A 145 20.75 19.26 -24.12
C ILE A 145 20.74 20.79 -24.09
N ASN A 146 19.55 21.39 -24.15
CA ASN A 146 19.36 22.85 -24.08
C ASN A 146 18.29 23.26 -23.05
N TRP A 147 18.07 24.56 -22.89
CA TRP A 147 17.12 25.11 -21.89
C TRP A 147 15.66 24.65 -22.10
N LYS A 148 15.25 24.31 -23.33
CA LYS A 148 13.91 23.76 -23.61
C LYS A 148 13.75 22.38 -22.98
N ASP A 149 14.83 21.60 -22.88
CA ASP A 149 14.80 20.30 -22.21
C ASP A 149 14.63 20.47 -20.70
N GLY A 150 15.21 21.53 -20.12
CA GLY A 150 14.92 21.93 -18.74
C GLY A 150 13.44 22.25 -18.50
N PHE A 151 12.81 23.00 -19.41
CA PHE A 151 11.36 23.27 -19.32
C PHE A 151 10.52 21.99 -19.48
N ARG A 152 10.92 21.09 -20.38
CA ARG A 152 10.28 19.77 -20.53
C ARG A 152 10.41 18.92 -19.27
N ALA A 153 11.55 18.97 -18.58
CA ALA A 153 11.77 18.29 -17.31
C ALA A 153 10.89 18.87 -16.19
N LEU A 154 10.77 20.20 -16.10
CA LEU A 154 9.86 20.87 -15.17
C LEU A 154 8.39 20.48 -15.41
N TRP A 155 7.97 20.50 -16.69
CA TRP A 155 6.63 20.05 -17.06
C TRP A 155 6.42 18.56 -16.75
N ALA A 156 7.42 17.71 -17.00
CA ALA A 156 7.37 16.30 -16.64
C ALA A 156 7.23 16.11 -15.13
N LEU A 157 7.99 16.87 -14.32
CA LEU A 157 7.90 16.82 -12.87
C LEU A 157 6.49 17.19 -12.42
N ALA A 158 5.93 18.30 -12.90
CA ALA A 158 4.56 18.70 -12.58
C ALA A 158 3.53 17.63 -13.04
N LYS A 159 3.63 17.17 -14.30
CA LYS A 159 2.75 16.14 -14.87
C LYS A 159 2.77 14.87 -14.02
N PHE A 160 3.95 14.31 -13.76
CA PHE A 160 4.08 13.04 -13.06
C PHE A 160 3.83 13.15 -11.56
N ALA A 161 4.14 14.29 -10.94
CA ALA A 161 3.74 14.60 -9.57
C ALA A 161 2.21 14.61 -9.44
N MET A 162 1.50 15.07 -10.47
CA MET A 162 0.05 15.02 -10.51
C MET A 162 -0.51 13.67 -10.98
N SER A 163 0.23 12.88 -11.76
CA SER A 163 -0.23 11.61 -12.34
C SER A 163 -0.39 10.49 -11.30
N ASP A 164 -1.39 9.64 -11.53
CA ASP A 164 -1.70 8.41 -10.78
C ASP A 164 -1.39 7.13 -11.55
N ASN A 165 -0.84 7.26 -12.76
CA ASN A 165 -0.36 6.14 -13.52
C ASN A 165 0.98 5.67 -12.92
N VAL A 166 0.91 5.19 -11.67
CA VAL A 166 2.05 4.73 -10.90
C VAL A 166 2.18 3.25 -11.16
N TYR A 167 1.14 2.43 -10.96
CA TYR A 167 1.12 0.97 -11.22
C TYR A 167 0.50 0.62 -12.57
N GLN A 168 1.01 -0.42 -13.24
CA GLN A 168 0.29 -1.03 -14.37
C GLN A 168 -1.05 -1.62 -13.90
N HIS A 169 -2.01 -1.73 -14.83
CA HIS A 169 -3.27 -2.42 -14.53
C HIS A 169 -2.95 -3.89 -14.28
N ASP A 170 -3.14 -4.33 -13.04
CA ASP A 170 -3.07 -5.74 -12.67
C ASP A 170 -4.47 -6.28 -12.39
N ILE A 171 -4.58 -7.61 -12.35
CA ILE A 171 -5.81 -8.33 -12.04
C ILE A 171 -6.35 -8.01 -10.63
N TYR A 172 -5.53 -7.39 -9.78
CA TYR A 172 -5.85 -7.07 -8.39
C TYR A 172 -6.36 -5.63 -8.19
N GLY A 173 -6.47 -4.83 -9.26
CA GLY A 173 -7.02 -3.47 -9.16
C GLY A 173 -6.10 -2.46 -8.47
N SER A 174 -4.78 -2.69 -8.48
CA SER A 174 -3.82 -1.93 -7.67
C SER A 174 -3.75 -0.45 -7.99
N HIS A 175 -4.09 -0.08 -9.22
CA HIS A 175 -4.20 1.30 -9.66
C HIS A 175 -5.30 2.11 -8.94
N ILE A 176 -6.35 1.47 -8.39
CA ILE A 176 -7.42 2.15 -7.65
C ILE A 176 -7.05 2.31 -6.18
N LEU A 177 -6.51 1.26 -5.56
CA LEU A 177 -6.05 1.26 -4.16
C LEU A 177 -4.85 2.22 -3.95
N ALA A 178 -3.93 2.29 -4.92
CA ALA A 178 -2.84 3.27 -4.93
C ALA A 178 -3.31 4.74 -4.99
N ARG A 179 -4.57 5.00 -5.33
CA ARG A 179 -5.14 6.36 -5.24
C ARG A 179 -5.62 6.68 -3.83
N LEU A 180 -6.13 5.69 -3.08
CA LEU A 180 -6.54 5.86 -1.68
C LEU A 180 -5.34 6.06 -0.74
N SER A 181 -4.16 5.54 -1.08
CA SER A 181 -2.91 5.80 -0.34
C SER A 181 -2.57 7.30 -0.26
N ARG A 182 -3.09 8.11 -1.19
CA ARG A 182 -2.88 9.57 -1.25
C ARG A 182 -3.83 10.39 -0.38
N ALA A 183 -4.61 9.75 0.47
CA ALA A 183 -5.37 10.41 1.53
C ALA A 183 -4.83 10.04 2.92
N PRO A 184 -3.57 10.42 3.27
CA PRO A 184 -2.96 10.04 4.54
C PRO A 184 -3.77 10.51 5.75
N LYS A 185 -4.46 11.65 5.68
CA LYS A 185 -5.33 12.14 6.76
C LYS A 185 -6.56 11.26 6.91
N PHE A 186 -7.09 10.73 5.81
CA PHE A 186 -8.22 9.78 5.81
C PHE A 186 -7.79 8.44 6.43
N ASN A 187 -6.60 7.95 6.07
CA ASN A 187 -6.03 6.75 6.68
C ASN A 187 -5.78 6.92 8.18
N VAL A 188 -5.32 8.11 8.62
CA VAL A 188 -5.23 8.46 10.05
C VAL A 188 -6.61 8.45 10.71
N TRP A 189 -7.63 9.03 10.09
CA TRP A 189 -8.99 9.00 10.64
C TRP A 189 -9.53 7.57 10.78
N MET A 190 -9.34 6.73 9.76
CA MET A 190 -9.71 5.32 9.81
C MET A 190 -8.95 4.58 10.93
N ALA A 191 -7.63 4.74 11.00
CA ALA A 191 -6.79 4.16 12.04
C ALA A 191 -7.26 4.60 13.44
N ASP A 192 -7.47 5.90 13.67
CA ASP A 192 -7.92 6.45 14.94
C ASP A 192 -9.28 5.87 15.37
N THR A 193 -10.18 5.63 14.41
CA THR A 193 -11.50 5.05 14.67
C THR A 193 -11.39 3.64 15.26
N ILE A 194 -10.45 2.84 14.76
CA ILE A 194 -10.27 1.44 15.17
C ILE A 194 -9.17 1.23 16.21
N ARG A 195 -8.29 2.21 16.44
CA ARG A 195 -7.07 2.06 17.25
C ARG A 195 -7.34 1.57 18.66
N GLN A 196 -8.40 2.08 19.29
CA GLN A 196 -8.81 1.67 20.65
C GLN A 196 -9.21 0.20 20.74
N TYR A 197 -9.63 -0.38 19.62
CA TYR A 197 -9.99 -1.78 19.54
C TYR A 197 -8.79 -2.64 19.13
N CYS A 198 -7.67 -2.10 18.64
CA CYS A 198 -6.52 -2.91 18.22
C CYS A 198 -5.65 -3.30 19.42
N GLY A 199 -5.42 -4.61 19.60
CA GLY A 199 -4.53 -5.19 20.60
C GLY A 199 -3.04 -5.11 20.19
N ASN A 200 -2.24 -6.11 20.58
CA ASN A 200 -0.79 -6.12 20.48
C ASN A 200 -0.23 -7.15 19.50
N ARG A 201 -0.95 -8.24 19.24
CA ARG A 201 -0.62 -9.30 18.27
C ARG A 201 -1.64 -9.25 17.15
N VAL A 202 -1.32 -8.48 16.11
CA VAL A 202 -2.24 -8.10 15.05
C VAL A 202 -1.91 -8.86 13.76
N LEU A 203 -2.93 -9.40 13.10
CA LEU A 203 -2.88 -9.82 11.70
C LEU A 203 -3.77 -8.89 10.87
N GLU A 204 -3.20 -8.21 9.89
CA GLU A 204 -3.93 -7.40 8.92
C GLU A 204 -4.02 -8.13 7.58
N ILE A 205 -5.23 -8.46 7.15
CA ILE A 205 -5.54 -9.15 5.90
C ILE A 205 -5.97 -8.11 4.88
N GLY A 206 -5.30 -8.09 3.71
CA GLY A 206 -5.53 -7.08 2.68
C GLY A 206 -4.87 -5.74 3.03
N SER A 207 -3.63 -5.78 3.50
CA SER A 207 -2.88 -4.59 3.96
C SER A 207 -2.53 -3.63 2.81
N GLY A 208 -2.58 -4.10 1.57
CA GLY A 208 -2.14 -3.36 0.39
C GLY A 208 -0.70 -2.87 0.57
N VAL A 209 -0.44 -1.60 0.25
CA VAL A 209 0.88 -0.97 0.41
C VAL A 209 1.18 -0.52 1.86
N GLY A 210 0.42 -0.97 2.86
CA GLY A 210 0.71 -0.72 4.28
C GLY A 210 0.24 0.63 4.84
N ASN A 211 -0.67 1.32 4.16
CA ASN A 211 -1.12 2.66 4.57
C ASN A 211 -1.76 2.69 5.97
N LEU A 212 -2.59 1.69 6.28
CA LEU A 212 -3.21 1.54 7.58
C LEU A 212 -2.22 0.96 8.58
N SER A 213 -1.45 -0.05 8.17
CA SER A 213 -0.41 -0.70 8.97
C SER A 213 0.51 0.33 9.63
N LEU A 214 1.03 1.29 8.85
CA LEU A 214 1.89 2.37 9.32
C LEU A 214 1.24 3.29 10.38
N LYS A 215 -0.08 3.32 10.50
CA LYS A 215 -0.82 4.16 11.48
C LYS A 215 -1.27 3.40 12.72
N LEU A 216 -1.18 2.07 12.68
CA LEU A 216 -1.51 1.20 13.80
C LEU A 216 -0.27 0.66 14.52
N MET A 217 0.90 0.69 13.87
CA MET A 217 2.20 0.40 14.47
C MET A 217 2.70 1.54 15.41
N PRO A 218 3.62 1.25 16.36
CA PRO A 218 4.19 -0.07 16.68
C PRO A 218 3.23 -0.94 17.51
N ARG A 219 3.48 -2.25 17.51
CA ARG A 219 2.79 -3.28 18.33
C ARG A 219 3.81 -4.32 18.78
N VAL A 220 3.39 -5.29 19.61
CA VAL A 220 4.27 -6.41 20.00
C VAL A 220 4.57 -7.28 18.79
N LYS A 221 3.55 -7.61 18.01
CA LYS A 221 3.68 -8.30 16.72
C LYS A 221 2.63 -7.76 15.75
N TYR A 222 3.06 -7.37 14.55
CA TYR A 222 2.18 -6.88 13.50
C TYR A 222 2.47 -7.66 12.22
N VAL A 223 1.54 -8.52 11.79
CA VAL A 223 1.66 -9.24 10.53
C VAL A 223 0.81 -8.53 9.48
N ALA A 224 1.46 -7.86 8.54
CA ALA A 224 0.78 -7.29 7.37
C ALA A 224 0.75 -8.32 6.26
N SER A 225 -0.42 -8.57 5.69
CA SER A 225 -0.61 -9.60 4.67
C SER A 225 -1.48 -9.17 3.52
N ASP A 226 -1.22 -9.74 2.35
CA ASP A 226 -1.95 -9.50 1.12
C ASP A 226 -1.84 -10.71 0.17
N VAL A 227 -2.71 -10.79 -0.83
CA VAL A 227 -2.65 -11.80 -1.90
C VAL A 227 -1.81 -11.32 -3.09
N ASN A 228 -1.59 -10.01 -3.24
CA ASN A 228 -0.84 -9.43 -4.35
C ASN A 228 0.68 -9.40 -4.04
N PRO A 229 1.53 -10.10 -4.82
CA PRO A 229 2.98 -10.10 -4.64
C PRO A 229 3.63 -8.71 -4.68
N LEU A 230 3.09 -7.77 -5.47
CA LEU A 230 3.64 -6.40 -5.54
C LEU A 230 3.43 -5.63 -4.22
N TYR A 231 2.33 -5.89 -3.53
CA TYR A 231 2.07 -5.33 -2.21
C TYR A 231 2.94 -5.97 -1.15
N LEU A 232 3.13 -7.29 -1.22
CA LEU A 232 4.06 -8.00 -0.34
C LEU A 232 5.48 -7.45 -0.44
N GLN A 233 6.00 -7.19 -1.64
CA GLN A 233 7.31 -6.54 -1.81
C GLN A 233 7.38 -5.17 -1.11
N THR A 234 6.31 -4.38 -1.22
CA THR A 234 6.24 -3.06 -0.56
C THR A 234 6.18 -3.19 0.96
N LEU A 235 5.44 -4.16 1.48
CA LEU A 235 5.33 -4.42 2.91
C LEU A 235 6.63 -5.00 3.49
N GLU A 236 7.33 -5.87 2.75
CA GLU A 236 8.66 -6.39 3.10
C GLU A 236 9.64 -5.24 3.30
N ALA A 237 9.71 -4.30 2.35
CA ALA A 237 10.54 -3.11 2.47
C ALA A 237 10.20 -2.26 3.71
N LEU A 238 8.92 -2.23 4.15
CA LEU A 238 8.52 -1.60 5.39
C LEU A 238 8.92 -2.39 6.65
N SER A 239 9.06 -3.71 6.56
CA SER A 239 9.40 -4.55 7.73
C SER A 239 10.89 -4.51 8.10
N ASN A 240 11.77 -4.19 7.14
CA ASN A 240 13.24 -4.20 7.32
C ASN A 240 13.74 -3.40 8.53
N ASP A 241 13.20 -2.21 8.74
CA ASP A 241 13.60 -1.32 9.84
C ASP A 241 12.64 -1.43 11.05
N ARG A 242 11.75 -2.43 11.05
CA ARG A 242 10.65 -2.61 12.02
C ARG A 242 10.60 -4.08 12.48
N PRO A 243 11.43 -4.49 13.46
CA PRO A 243 11.54 -5.89 13.88
C PRO A 243 10.24 -6.48 14.45
N TYR A 244 9.29 -5.64 14.85
CA TYR A 244 7.95 -6.06 15.30
C TYR A 244 6.94 -6.28 14.16
N MET A 245 7.32 -5.96 12.91
CA MET A 245 6.49 -6.13 11.72
C MET A 245 6.98 -7.35 10.93
N GLN A 246 6.04 -8.17 10.47
CA GLN A 246 6.28 -9.27 9.55
C GLN A 246 5.36 -9.12 8.34
N THR A 247 5.85 -9.53 7.18
CA THR A 247 5.06 -9.62 5.96
C THR A 247 4.75 -11.07 5.65
N SER A 248 3.52 -11.37 5.19
CA SER A 248 3.12 -12.71 4.80
C SER A 248 2.13 -12.68 3.65
N TYR A 249 2.21 -13.64 2.73
CA TYR A 249 1.07 -13.96 1.88
C TYR A 249 -0.09 -14.46 2.74
N CYS A 250 -1.32 -14.02 2.47
CA CYS A 250 -2.51 -14.55 3.12
C CYS A 250 -3.73 -14.39 2.22
N ASP A 251 -4.33 -15.51 1.83
CA ASP A 251 -5.63 -15.57 1.16
C ASP A 251 -6.70 -15.93 2.19
N VAL A 252 -7.60 -14.99 2.45
CA VAL A 252 -8.67 -15.14 3.45
C VAL A 252 -9.59 -16.33 3.17
N THR A 253 -9.66 -16.82 1.93
CA THR A 253 -10.48 -17.99 1.55
C THR A 253 -9.78 -19.32 1.87
N ASN A 254 -8.46 -19.32 2.02
CA ASN A 254 -7.64 -20.50 2.27
C ASN A 254 -6.96 -20.43 3.65
N VAL A 255 -7.53 -21.14 4.63
CA VAL A 255 -7.01 -21.19 6.01
C VAL A 255 -5.54 -21.63 6.10
N ALA A 256 -5.06 -22.48 5.19
CA ALA A 256 -3.67 -22.94 5.20
C ALA A 256 -2.67 -21.83 4.84
N SER A 257 -3.13 -20.74 4.21
CA SER A 257 -2.30 -19.58 3.89
C SER A 257 -2.11 -18.63 5.06
N PHE A 258 -2.86 -18.79 6.16
CA PHE A 258 -2.78 -17.87 7.27
C PHE A 258 -1.45 -18.05 8.04
N PRO A 259 -0.74 -16.94 8.33
CA PRO A 259 0.45 -17.01 9.15
C PRO A 259 0.10 -17.54 10.54
N GLN A 260 0.84 -18.54 11.00
CA GLN A 260 0.58 -19.18 12.29
C GLN A 260 1.23 -18.40 13.44
N LEU A 261 0.54 -18.38 14.58
CA LEU A 261 1.03 -17.82 15.83
C LEU A 261 0.50 -18.68 16.97
N ASP A 262 1.39 -19.30 17.75
CA ASP A 262 1.03 -20.30 18.77
C ASP A 262 -0.02 -19.79 19.77
N GLU A 263 0.12 -18.53 20.21
CA GLU A 263 -0.80 -17.91 21.16
C GLU A 263 -2.06 -17.30 20.51
N GLY A 264 -2.15 -17.38 19.18
CA GLY A 264 -3.16 -16.73 18.35
C GLY A 264 -3.04 -15.20 18.30
N TYR A 265 -3.71 -14.59 17.33
CA TYR A 265 -3.80 -13.14 17.21
C TYR A 265 -4.85 -12.59 18.18
N ASP A 266 -4.53 -11.52 18.92
CA ASP A 266 -5.56 -10.84 19.72
C ASP A 266 -6.50 -10.01 18.85
N THR A 267 -6.02 -9.59 17.67
CA THR A 267 -6.76 -8.78 16.71
C THR A 267 -6.48 -9.25 15.29
N VAL A 268 -7.53 -9.53 14.53
CA VAL A 268 -7.46 -9.67 13.07
C VAL A 268 -8.18 -8.50 12.43
N ILE A 269 -7.52 -7.77 11.55
CA ILE A 269 -8.06 -6.63 10.82
C ILE A 269 -8.29 -7.07 9.38
N CYS A 270 -9.49 -6.84 8.84
CA CYS A 270 -9.84 -7.20 7.47
C CYS A 270 -10.79 -6.13 6.92
N LEU A 271 -10.24 -5.16 6.18
CA LEU A 271 -10.98 -3.98 5.70
C LEU A 271 -11.11 -3.98 4.19
N ASN A 272 -12.33 -3.86 3.69
CA ASN A 272 -12.67 -3.91 2.27
C ASN A 272 -12.10 -5.16 1.55
N VAL A 273 -12.40 -6.35 2.06
CA VAL A 273 -11.93 -7.63 1.49
C VAL A 273 -13.10 -8.59 1.30
N ILE A 274 -13.91 -8.81 2.33
CA ILE A 274 -14.93 -9.87 2.31
C ILE A 274 -16.10 -9.59 1.35
N GLU A 275 -16.32 -8.35 0.94
CA GLU A 275 -17.31 -7.97 -0.05
C GLU A 275 -16.98 -8.42 -1.47
N HIS A 276 -15.72 -8.78 -1.75
CA HIS A 276 -15.27 -9.31 -3.03
C HIS A 276 -15.48 -10.83 -3.14
N LEU A 277 -15.76 -11.50 -2.02
CA LEU A 277 -15.83 -12.95 -1.91
C LEU A 277 -17.26 -13.45 -2.15
N GLU A 278 -17.36 -14.64 -2.74
CA GLU A 278 -18.64 -15.34 -2.86
C GLU A 278 -19.13 -15.83 -1.50
N ASP A 279 -18.24 -16.44 -0.70
CA ASP A 279 -18.50 -16.99 0.64
C ASP A 279 -17.80 -16.15 1.74
N ASP A 280 -18.44 -15.04 2.10
CA ASP A 280 -18.03 -14.14 3.19
C ASP A 280 -18.05 -14.83 4.57
N ARG A 281 -18.93 -15.82 4.76
CA ARG A 281 -19.02 -16.60 6.00
C ARG A 281 -17.78 -17.47 6.21
N ARG A 282 -17.31 -18.17 5.19
CA ARG A 282 -16.08 -18.97 5.27
C ARG A 282 -14.87 -18.11 5.58
N ALA A 283 -14.79 -16.90 5.01
CA ALA A 283 -13.74 -15.95 5.34
C ALA A 283 -13.73 -15.59 6.84
N LEU A 284 -14.90 -15.31 7.44
CA LEU A 284 -14.98 -15.07 8.88
C LEU A 284 -14.64 -16.31 9.72
N LEU A 285 -15.01 -17.52 9.28
CA LEU A 285 -14.62 -18.75 9.97
C LEU A 285 -13.10 -18.96 9.96
N ASN A 286 -12.44 -18.69 8.83
CA ASN A 286 -10.98 -18.74 8.72
C ASN A 286 -10.33 -17.70 9.64
N ILE A 287 -10.82 -16.46 9.63
CA ILE A 287 -10.37 -15.40 10.56
C ILE A 287 -10.52 -15.83 12.02
N ARG A 288 -11.65 -16.44 12.37
CA ARG A 288 -11.90 -16.95 13.74
C ARG A 288 -10.88 -17.99 14.18
N SER A 289 -10.43 -18.85 13.25
CA SER A 289 -9.55 -19.98 13.56
C SER A 289 -8.16 -19.56 14.07
N VAL A 290 -7.67 -18.39 13.66
CA VAL A 290 -6.35 -17.87 14.05
C VAL A 290 -6.39 -16.87 15.20
N LEU A 291 -7.59 -16.46 15.63
CA LEU A 291 -7.74 -15.58 16.78
C LEU A 291 -7.45 -16.33 18.09
N ALA A 292 -6.73 -15.69 18.99
CA ALA A 292 -6.60 -16.10 20.38
C ALA A 292 -7.98 -16.24 21.05
N PRO A 293 -8.10 -16.97 22.18
CA PRO A 293 -9.30 -16.92 23.02
C PRO A 293 -9.64 -15.47 23.38
N ARG A 294 -10.91 -15.09 23.24
CA ARG A 294 -11.39 -13.68 23.37
C ARG A 294 -10.74 -12.67 22.41
N GLY A 295 -10.03 -13.13 21.38
CA GLY A 295 -9.53 -12.29 20.29
C GLY A 295 -10.69 -11.68 19.51
N ARG A 296 -10.41 -10.61 18.77
CA ARG A 296 -11.42 -9.86 18.03
C ARG A 296 -11.08 -9.70 16.55
N ALA A 297 -12.09 -9.72 15.71
CA ALA A 297 -11.99 -9.33 14.32
C ALA A 297 -12.53 -7.90 14.13
N ILE A 298 -11.80 -7.07 13.40
CA ILE A 298 -12.22 -5.74 12.98
C ILE A 298 -12.49 -5.81 11.48
N ILE A 299 -13.77 -5.80 11.11
CA ILE A 299 -14.23 -6.00 9.74
C ILE A 299 -14.84 -4.72 9.21
N LEU A 300 -14.32 -4.18 8.10
CA LEU A 300 -14.93 -3.04 7.41
C LEU A 300 -15.48 -3.49 6.05
N VAL A 301 -16.75 -3.17 5.81
CA VAL A 301 -17.47 -3.49 4.57
C VAL A 301 -18.29 -2.29 4.09
N PRO A 302 -18.58 -2.17 2.78
CA PRO A 302 -19.41 -1.10 2.26
C PRO A 302 -20.86 -1.26 2.73
N GLN A 303 -21.50 -0.14 3.07
CA GLN A 303 -22.86 -0.08 3.60
C GLN A 303 -23.89 0.21 2.50
N GLY A 304 -25.06 -0.41 2.63
CA GLY A 304 -26.28 -0.04 1.92
C GLY A 304 -26.33 -0.51 0.46
N GLN A 305 -26.97 -1.66 0.21
CA GLN A 305 -27.14 -2.22 -1.14
C GLN A 305 -27.81 -1.25 -2.12
N TRP A 306 -28.64 -0.33 -1.64
CA TRP A 306 -29.24 0.73 -2.43
C TRP A 306 -28.22 1.66 -3.12
N ASN A 307 -27.00 1.77 -2.58
CA ASN A 307 -25.92 2.61 -3.11
C ASN A 307 -24.92 1.84 -3.99
N PHE A 308 -25.22 0.56 -4.30
CA PHE A 308 -24.41 -0.23 -5.22
C PHE A 308 -24.50 0.38 -6.63
N GLY A 309 -23.35 0.61 -7.28
CA GLY A 309 -23.29 1.23 -8.61
C GLY A 309 -22.03 0.87 -9.41
N THR A 310 -21.69 1.67 -10.42
CA THR A 310 -20.57 1.36 -11.33
C THR A 310 -19.22 1.30 -10.64
N LEU A 311 -19.02 2.12 -9.60
CA LEU A 311 -17.79 2.12 -8.81
C LEU A 311 -17.60 0.82 -8.03
N ASP A 312 -18.68 0.23 -7.52
CA ASP A 312 -18.65 -1.08 -6.84
C ASP A 312 -18.26 -2.19 -7.81
N THR A 313 -18.85 -2.20 -9.01
CA THR A 313 -18.51 -3.17 -10.05
C THR A 313 -17.04 -3.07 -10.47
N VAL A 314 -16.51 -1.86 -10.62
CA VAL A 314 -15.10 -1.65 -10.98
C VAL A 314 -14.15 -2.10 -9.87
N LEU A 315 -14.55 -1.95 -8.61
CA LEU A 315 -13.80 -2.48 -7.47
C LEU A 315 -13.95 -3.99 -7.32
N GLY A 316 -14.88 -4.63 -8.04
CA GLY A 316 -15.17 -6.05 -7.88
C GLY A 316 -15.97 -6.38 -6.62
N HIS A 317 -16.70 -5.41 -6.05
CA HIS A 317 -17.62 -5.70 -4.96
C HIS A 317 -18.77 -6.58 -5.49
N GLN A 318 -19.10 -7.64 -4.76
CA GLN A 318 -20.28 -8.45 -5.05
C GLN A 318 -21.52 -7.93 -4.32
N ARG A 319 -21.33 -7.29 -3.16
CA ARG A 319 -22.42 -6.92 -2.24
C ARG A 319 -22.05 -5.75 -1.34
N ARG A 320 -23.07 -5.11 -0.78
CA ARG A 320 -22.98 -4.17 0.33
C ARG A 320 -23.86 -4.63 1.48
N TYR A 321 -23.49 -4.25 2.70
CA TYR A 321 -24.08 -4.80 3.91
C TYR A 321 -25.04 -3.82 4.59
N SER A 322 -26.02 -4.36 5.29
CA SER A 322 -26.76 -3.65 6.33
C SER A 322 -26.21 -4.02 7.70
N LYS A 323 -26.44 -3.19 8.73
CA LYS A 323 -26.03 -3.51 10.11
C LYS A 323 -26.59 -4.86 10.57
N VAL A 324 -27.85 -5.14 10.19
CA VAL A 324 -28.55 -6.39 10.52
C VAL A 324 -27.90 -7.59 9.83
N ALA A 325 -27.62 -7.49 8.53
CA ALA A 325 -26.98 -8.56 7.77
C ALA A 325 -25.56 -8.86 8.29
N LEU A 326 -24.77 -7.82 8.58
CA LEU A 326 -23.41 -7.98 9.12
C LEU A 326 -23.42 -8.59 10.53
N ALA A 327 -24.34 -8.17 11.40
CA ALA A 327 -24.50 -8.76 12.73
C ALA A 327 -24.94 -10.24 12.67
N ALA A 328 -25.83 -10.59 11.74
CA ALA A 328 -26.26 -11.97 11.52
C ALA A 328 -25.11 -12.83 11.00
N LEU A 329 -24.35 -12.33 10.03
CA LEU A 329 -23.15 -12.99 9.49
C LEU A 329 -22.10 -13.25 10.58
N ALA A 330 -21.84 -12.25 11.43
CA ALA A 330 -20.95 -12.39 12.59
C ALA A 330 -21.43 -13.52 13.52
N ARG A 331 -22.71 -13.50 13.90
CA ARG A 331 -23.31 -14.52 14.78
C ARG A 331 -23.21 -15.93 14.20
N HIS A 332 -23.55 -16.10 12.92
CA HIS A 332 -23.47 -17.38 12.24
C HIS A 332 -22.03 -17.89 12.06
N SER A 333 -21.04 -17.01 12.20
CA SER A 333 -19.61 -17.34 12.12
C SER A 333 -18.97 -17.55 13.50
N GLY A 334 -19.76 -17.51 14.57
CA GLY A 334 -19.28 -17.72 15.94
C GLY A 334 -18.65 -16.47 16.57
N PHE A 335 -19.08 -15.28 16.14
CA PHE A 335 -18.70 -14.01 16.73
C PHE A 335 -19.87 -13.34 17.44
N GLU A 336 -19.52 -12.41 18.33
CA GLU A 336 -20.39 -11.39 18.88
C GLU A 336 -19.97 -10.02 18.36
N ALA A 337 -20.82 -9.37 17.58
CA ALA A 337 -20.57 -7.99 17.16
C ALA A 337 -20.85 -7.03 18.33
N THR A 338 -19.82 -6.67 19.10
CA THR A 338 -19.94 -5.76 20.25
C THR A 338 -20.24 -4.33 19.82
N HIS A 339 -19.68 -3.92 18.68
CA HIS A 339 -19.93 -2.62 18.07
C HIS A 339 -20.07 -2.74 16.55
N ILE A 340 -20.99 -1.97 15.96
CA ILE A 340 -21.08 -1.75 14.52
C ILE A 340 -21.15 -0.24 14.28
N LEU A 341 -20.00 0.32 13.91
CA LEU A 341 -19.81 1.75 13.68
C LEU A 341 -20.16 2.09 12.22
N GLU A 342 -20.70 3.28 12.00
CA GLU A 342 -20.84 3.86 10.66
C GLU A 342 -19.65 4.77 10.39
N PHE A 343 -19.09 4.70 9.19
CA PHE A 343 -17.90 5.44 8.80
C PHE A 343 -18.12 6.14 7.46
N ASN A 344 -17.58 7.37 7.34
CA ASN A 344 -17.57 8.16 6.11
C ASN A 344 -18.98 8.42 5.54
N ARG A 345 -19.88 8.96 6.37
CA ARG A 345 -21.25 9.37 5.97
C ARG A 345 -21.25 10.40 4.85
N PHE A 346 -20.28 11.32 4.84
CA PHE A 346 -20.12 12.26 3.74
C PHE A 346 -19.85 11.55 2.40
N GLY A 347 -19.04 10.49 2.45
CA GLY A 347 -18.72 9.67 1.29
C GLY A 347 -19.94 9.02 0.64
N THR A 348 -21.02 8.79 1.39
CA THR A 348 -22.26 8.18 0.88
C THR A 348 -22.86 8.96 -0.29
N ALA A 349 -23.03 10.27 -0.13
CA ALA A 349 -23.59 11.13 -1.16
C ALA A 349 -22.65 11.25 -2.37
N ALA A 350 -21.34 11.40 -2.11
CA ALA A 350 -20.35 11.45 -3.17
C ALA A 350 -20.32 10.15 -3.98
N TRP A 351 -20.42 8.99 -3.32
CA TRP A 351 -20.46 7.69 -3.98
C TRP A 351 -21.70 7.51 -4.84
N PHE A 352 -22.87 7.85 -4.29
CA PHE A 352 -24.15 7.76 -4.99
C PHE A 352 -24.13 8.60 -6.28
N PHE A 353 -23.71 9.85 -6.16
CA PHE A 353 -23.67 10.75 -7.31
C PHE A 353 -22.66 10.29 -8.38
N ASN A 354 -21.44 9.92 -7.99
CA ASN A 354 -20.42 9.53 -8.97
C ASN A 354 -20.69 8.15 -9.59
N GLY A 355 -21.09 7.17 -8.78
CA GLY A 355 -21.23 5.77 -9.24
C GLY A 355 -22.63 5.40 -9.76
N LYS A 356 -23.69 6.05 -9.26
CA LYS A 356 -25.06 5.72 -9.65
C LYS A 356 -25.68 6.71 -10.62
N ILE A 357 -25.43 8.01 -10.43
CA ILE A 357 -25.96 9.07 -11.32
C ILE A 357 -25.03 9.28 -12.52
N LEU A 358 -23.75 9.56 -12.28
CA LEU A 358 -22.79 9.88 -13.35
C LEU A 358 -22.16 8.64 -14.02
N GLY A 359 -22.37 7.44 -13.48
CA GLY A 359 -21.81 6.19 -14.00
C GLY A 359 -20.28 6.19 -14.10
N ARG A 360 -19.59 6.97 -13.27
CA ARG A 360 -18.13 7.07 -13.30
C ARG A 360 -17.50 5.73 -12.94
N ARG A 361 -16.40 5.43 -13.61
CA ARG A 361 -15.61 4.21 -13.39
C ARG A 361 -14.31 4.45 -12.64
N SER A 362 -14.00 5.69 -12.23
CA SER A 362 -12.85 6.00 -11.39
C SER A 362 -13.02 7.32 -10.63
N PHE A 363 -12.27 7.48 -9.53
CA PHE A 363 -12.20 8.74 -8.80
C PHE A 363 -11.20 9.70 -9.43
N GLY A 364 -11.57 10.98 -9.53
CA GLY A 364 -10.68 12.03 -9.99
C GLY A 364 -9.63 12.39 -8.94
N LEU A 365 -8.41 12.65 -9.38
CA LEU A 365 -7.28 13.13 -8.56
C LEU A 365 -7.61 14.31 -7.65
N LEU A 366 -8.32 15.30 -8.19
CA LEU A 366 -8.76 16.49 -7.45
C LEU A 366 -9.73 16.13 -6.33
N GLN A 367 -10.60 15.13 -6.53
CA GLN A 367 -11.55 14.68 -5.51
C GLN A 367 -10.84 14.06 -4.32
N ILE A 368 -9.79 13.25 -4.56
CA ILE A 368 -9.01 12.62 -3.49
C ILE A 368 -8.18 13.65 -2.73
N LYS A 369 -7.53 14.58 -3.45
CA LYS A 369 -6.80 15.69 -2.81
C LYS A 369 -7.73 16.55 -1.97
N LEU A 370 -8.91 16.87 -2.48
CA LEU A 370 -9.93 17.63 -1.76
C LEU A 370 -10.43 16.85 -0.53
N LEU A 371 -10.71 15.55 -0.68
CA LEU A 371 -11.08 14.68 0.44
C LEU A 371 -10.00 14.72 1.53
N ASN A 372 -8.74 14.51 1.18
CA ASN A 372 -7.63 14.55 2.14
C ASN A 372 -7.51 15.93 2.80
N LEU A 373 -7.61 17.01 2.03
CA LEU A 373 -7.58 18.38 2.56
C LEU A 373 -8.70 18.63 3.57
N LEU A 374 -9.94 18.23 3.22
CA LEU A 374 -11.14 18.41 4.02
C LEU A 374 -11.25 17.40 5.17
N THR A 375 -10.47 16.32 5.17
CA THR A 375 -10.59 15.23 6.15
C THR A 375 -10.62 15.70 7.61
N PRO A 376 -9.77 16.66 8.07
CA PRO A 376 -9.81 17.13 9.46
C PRO A 376 -11.17 17.76 9.85
N LEU A 377 -11.82 18.44 8.90
CA LEU A 377 -13.16 19.00 9.07
C LEU A 377 -14.21 17.88 8.99
N LEU A 378 -14.14 17.06 7.93
CA LEU A 378 -15.07 15.95 7.69
C LEU A 378 -15.15 15.01 8.90
N ARG A 379 -14.01 14.64 9.49
CA ARG A 379 -13.92 13.82 10.71
C ARG A 379 -14.75 14.38 11.87
N ARG A 380 -14.83 15.71 12.03
CA ARG A 380 -15.59 16.35 13.13
C ARG A 380 -17.08 16.41 12.83
N ILE A 381 -17.44 16.63 11.57
CA ILE A 381 -18.85 16.80 11.16
C ILE A 381 -19.52 15.47 10.79
N ASP A 382 -18.77 14.42 10.47
CA ASP A 382 -19.30 13.14 9.98
C ASP A 382 -20.42 12.61 10.90
N PRO A 383 -20.26 12.53 12.23
CA PRO A 383 -21.31 12.03 13.12
C PRO A 383 -22.60 12.87 13.14
N LEU A 384 -22.54 14.13 12.70
CA LEU A 384 -23.69 15.05 12.67
C LEU A 384 -24.49 14.93 11.36
N LEU A 385 -23.97 14.26 10.34
CA LEU A 385 -24.63 14.14 9.05
C LEU A 385 -25.83 13.18 9.14
N PRO A 386 -27.01 13.57 8.64
CA PRO A 386 -28.22 12.72 8.66
C PRO A 386 -28.19 11.58 7.62
N LEU A 387 -27.05 11.34 6.99
CA LEU A 387 -26.84 10.27 6.02
C LEU A 387 -26.32 9.00 6.70
N PRO A 388 -26.68 7.79 6.21
CA PRO A 388 -26.02 6.57 6.65
C PRO A 388 -24.54 6.58 6.25
N GLY A 389 -23.72 5.81 6.98
CA GLY A 389 -22.30 5.64 6.65
C GLY A 389 -22.12 5.07 5.24
N LEU A 390 -20.98 5.38 4.60
CA LEU A 390 -20.61 4.72 3.34
C LEU A 390 -20.15 3.29 3.62
N SER A 391 -19.55 3.07 4.80
CA SER A 391 -19.04 1.78 5.25
C SER A 391 -19.46 1.50 6.70
N LEU A 392 -19.54 0.22 7.03
CA LEU A 392 -19.70 -0.28 8.39
C LEU A 392 -18.36 -0.80 8.89
N ILE A 393 -18.03 -0.54 10.15
CA ILE A 393 -16.90 -1.17 10.86
C ILE A 393 -17.47 -1.98 12.00
N ALA A 394 -17.43 -3.30 11.89
CA ALA A 394 -17.84 -4.21 12.94
C ALA A 394 -16.64 -4.66 13.78
N ILE A 395 -16.76 -4.48 15.10
CA ILE A 395 -15.86 -5.05 16.10
C ILE A 395 -16.51 -6.33 16.60
N MET A 396 -15.90 -7.46 16.28
CA MET A 396 -16.46 -8.80 16.47
C MET A 396 -15.59 -9.59 17.45
N GLU A 397 -16.09 -9.89 18.65
CA GLU A 397 -15.38 -10.74 19.60
C GLU A 397 -15.66 -12.22 19.34
N ARG A 398 -14.62 -13.04 19.37
CA ARG A 398 -14.76 -14.49 19.23
C ARG A 398 -15.62 -15.03 20.37
N ARG A 399 -16.73 -15.71 20.06
CA ARG A 399 -17.48 -16.50 21.05
C ARG A 399 -16.83 -17.86 21.18
N ASP A 400 -16.26 -18.13 22.35
CA ASP A 400 -15.90 -19.50 22.72
C ASP A 400 -17.18 -20.20 23.14
N THR A 401 -17.72 -21.03 22.24
CA THR A 401 -18.77 -21.98 22.61
C THR A 401 -18.16 -22.95 23.61
N ALA A 402 -18.46 -22.81 24.89
CA ALA A 402 -18.24 -23.88 25.85
C ALA A 402 -18.87 -25.17 25.26
N PRO A 403 -18.20 -26.33 25.32
CA PRO A 403 -18.82 -27.57 24.90
C PRO A 403 -20.07 -27.77 25.75
N GLN A 404 -21.24 -27.91 25.12
CA GLN A 404 -22.53 -28.11 25.78
C GLN A 404 -22.58 -29.37 26.69
N GLY A 405 -21.52 -30.18 26.75
CA GLY A 405 -21.42 -31.37 27.59
C GLY A 405 -21.03 -31.13 29.07
N SER A 406 -20.41 -30.00 29.45
CA SER A 406 -19.87 -29.86 30.82
C SER A 406 -20.90 -29.44 31.87
N ARG A 407 -21.98 -28.75 31.49
CA ARG A 407 -23.05 -28.37 32.44
C ARG A 407 -23.98 -29.53 32.79
N VAL A 408 -24.16 -30.50 31.91
CA VAL A 408 -24.94 -31.72 32.21
C VAL A 408 -24.13 -32.67 33.11
N ALA A 409 -22.82 -32.78 32.89
CA ALA A 409 -21.94 -33.58 33.76
C ALA A 409 -21.78 -32.98 35.17
N ALA A 410 -21.72 -31.65 35.30
CA ALA A 410 -21.66 -30.98 36.60
C ALA A 410 -22.99 -31.09 37.38
N ALA A 411 -24.14 -31.06 36.69
CA ALA A 411 -25.44 -31.28 37.30
C ALA A 411 -25.67 -32.76 37.70
N ALA A 412 -25.20 -33.72 36.89
CA ALA A 412 -25.28 -35.15 37.19
C ALA A 412 -24.38 -35.55 38.38
N ASN A 413 -23.18 -35.00 38.49
CA ASN A 413 -22.29 -35.25 39.64
C ASN A 413 -22.77 -34.60 40.94
N ALA A 414 -23.56 -33.52 40.88
CA ALA A 414 -24.17 -32.91 42.06
C ALA A 414 -25.37 -33.73 42.60
N GLN A 415 -26.10 -34.42 41.71
CA GLN A 415 -27.20 -35.33 42.10
C GLN A 415 -26.70 -36.66 42.70
N LEU A 416 -25.56 -37.17 42.25
CA LEU A 416 -24.94 -38.38 42.85
C LEU A 416 -24.40 -38.11 44.26
N LYS A 417 -23.76 -36.96 44.50
CA LYS A 417 -23.23 -36.60 45.84
C LYS A 417 -24.32 -36.28 46.87
N THR A 418 -25.53 -35.93 46.45
CA THR A 418 -26.66 -35.67 47.38
C THR A 418 -27.45 -36.94 47.71
N ALA A 419 -27.30 -38.02 46.93
CA ALA A 419 -27.89 -39.32 47.22
C ALA A 419 -27.07 -40.11 48.27
N ASP A 420 -25.73 -40.00 48.26
CA ASP A 420 -24.86 -40.68 49.22
C ASP A 420 -24.88 -40.04 50.62
N ALA A 421 -25.15 -38.73 50.72
CA ALA A 421 -25.24 -38.02 52.01
C ALA A 421 -26.56 -38.24 52.79
N LYS A 422 -27.47 -39.08 52.28
CA LYS A 422 -28.74 -39.45 52.95
C LYS A 422 -28.75 -40.90 53.48
N LYS A 423 -27.60 -41.59 53.45
CA LYS A 423 -27.47 -43.00 53.89
C LYS A 423 -26.48 -43.22 55.05
N GLU A 424 -25.96 -42.15 55.63
CA GLU A 424 -25.34 -42.15 56.97
C GLU A 424 -26.24 -41.36 57.92
#